data_AF-A0A9X6RF47-F1
#
_entry.id   AF-A0A9X6RF47-F1
#
_cell.length_a   1.000
_cell.length_b   1.000
_cell.length_c   1.000
_cell.angle_alpha   90.00
_cell.angle_beta   90.00
_cell.angle_gamma   90.00
#
_symmetry.space_group_name_H-M   'P 1'
#
loop_
_entity.id
_entity.type
_entity.pdbx_description
1 polymer ?
#
loop_
_entity_poly.entity_id
_entity_poly.type
_entity_poly.pdbx_seq_one_letter_code
_entity_poly.pdbx_strand_id
1 'polypeptide(L)'
;MIQHIRELTGYTKRIITVKRGMIQFIGLFDKQMKEFVGMLYLTEKPVVLSGEKYEKCIGELPKTSYYDGLKEIIMYMKNRCK
;
A
#
# COMPACT_ATOMS: atom_id res chain seq x y z
N MET A 1 5.40 -8.50 -4.62
CA MET A 1 4.45 -8.03 -3.58
C MET A 1 3.58 -9.15 -3.03
N ILE A 2 2.63 -9.72 -3.78
CA ILE A 2 1.69 -10.74 -3.28
C ILE A 2 2.44 -11.96 -2.69
N GLN A 3 3.50 -12.42 -3.37
CA GLN A 3 4.33 -13.51 -2.87
C GLN A 3 4.93 -13.21 -1.49
N HIS A 4 5.49 -12.02 -1.28
CA HIS A 4 6.02 -11.59 0.02
C HIS A 4 4.94 -11.57 1.10
N ILE A 5 3.73 -11.11 0.78
CA ILE A 5 2.62 -11.15 1.75
C ILE A 5 2.29 -12.60 2.13
N ARG A 6 2.19 -13.51 1.16
CA ARG A 6 1.91 -14.92 1.43
C ARG A 6 2.99 -15.56 2.29
N GLU A 7 4.26 -15.29 1.98
CA GLU A 7 5.42 -15.75 2.74
C GLU A 7 5.40 -15.24 4.19
N LEU A 8 5.19 -13.94 4.39
CA LEU A 8 5.24 -13.30 5.71
C LEU A 8 4.02 -13.59 6.60
N THR A 9 2.85 -13.85 6.00
CA THR A 9 1.59 -14.05 6.73
C THR A 9 1.09 -15.50 6.74
N GLY A 10 1.57 -16.36 5.84
CA GLY A 10 1.03 -17.70 5.62
C GLY A 10 -0.32 -17.71 4.88
N TYR A 11 -0.75 -16.60 4.29
CA TYR A 11 -2.06 -16.49 3.65
C TYR A 11 -2.16 -17.31 2.34
N THR A 12 -3.05 -18.30 2.30
CA THR A 12 -3.21 -19.21 1.15
C THR A 12 -4.49 -19.01 0.35
N LYS A 13 -5.46 -18.23 0.87
CA LYS A 13 -6.76 -18.04 0.22
C LYS A 13 -6.64 -17.26 -1.09
N ARG A 14 -7.68 -17.37 -1.93
CA ARG A 14 -7.80 -16.65 -3.20
C ARG A 14 -7.76 -15.15 -2.97
N ILE A 15 -6.93 -14.46 -3.74
CA ILE A 15 -6.84 -13.00 -3.78
C ILE A 15 -7.62 -12.54 -5.00
N ILE A 16 -8.48 -11.54 -4.82
CA ILE A 16 -9.27 -10.94 -5.90
C ILE A 16 -8.83 -9.49 -6.09
N THR A 17 -8.77 -9.06 -7.34
CA THR A 17 -8.51 -7.65 -7.67
C THR A 17 -9.83 -6.89 -7.64
N VAL A 18 -9.90 -5.86 -6.80
CA VAL A 18 -11.07 -5.00 -6.68
C VAL A 18 -10.97 -3.87 -7.70
N LYS A 19 -12.04 -3.66 -8.48
CA LYS A 19 -12.12 -2.56 -9.46
C LYS A 19 -12.75 -1.31 -8.85
N ARG A 20 -12.52 -0.14 -9.46
CA ARG A 20 -13.10 1.14 -9.03
C ARG A 20 -14.61 1.07 -8.82
N GLY A 21 -15.36 0.46 -9.74
CA GLY A 21 -16.82 0.34 -9.60
C GLY A 21 -17.26 -0.45 -8.36
N MET A 22 -16.49 -1.47 -7.96
CA MET A 22 -16.77 -2.22 -6.73
C MET A 22 -16.52 -1.36 -5.48
N ILE A 23 -15.44 -0.56 -5.49
CA ILE A 23 -15.10 0.36 -4.40
C ILE A 23 -16.17 1.47 -4.29
N GLN A 24 -16.62 2.01 -5.43
CA GLN A 24 -17.72 2.97 -5.49
C GLN A 24 -19.01 2.42 -4.88
N PHE A 25 -19.34 1.16 -5.18
CA PHE A 25 -20.51 0.52 -4.61
C PHE A 25 -20.40 0.40 -3.07
N ILE A 26 -19.24 -0.02 -2.56
CA ILE A 26 -19.00 -0.09 -1.10
C ILE A 26 -19.08 1.32 -0.47
N GLY A 27 -18.59 2.35 -1.16
CA GLY A 27 -18.63 3.74 -0.70
C GLY A 27 -20.05 4.33 -0.55
N LEU A 28 -21.09 3.67 -1.06
CA LEU A 28 -22.48 4.04 -0.77
C LEU A 28 -22.88 3.70 0.67
N PHE A 29 -22.23 2.70 1.27
CA PHE A 29 -22.53 2.19 2.61
C PHE A 29 -21.49 2.60 3.66
N ASP A 30 -20.27 2.96 3.23
CA ASP A 30 -19.18 3.38 4.12
C ASP A 30 -18.58 4.73 3.70
N LYS A 31 -18.57 5.69 4.64
CA LYS A 31 -18.09 7.06 4.39
C LYS A 31 -16.58 7.11 4.12
N GLN A 32 -15.78 6.27 4.79
CA GLN A 32 -14.34 6.23 4.56
C GLN A 32 -14.03 5.69 3.15
N MET A 33 -14.78 4.67 2.71
CA MET A 33 -14.65 4.10 1.38
C MET A 33 -15.07 5.08 0.28
N LYS A 34 -16.05 5.95 0.55
CA LYS A 34 -16.42 7.05 -0.35
C LYS A 34 -15.24 7.99 -0.64
N GLU A 35 -14.47 8.36 0.39
CA GLU A 35 -13.26 9.18 0.21
C GLU A 35 -12.16 8.41 -0.52
N PHE A 36 -12.05 7.10 -0.27
CA PHE A 36 -11.08 6.24 -0.93
C PHE A 36 -11.24 6.18 -2.46
N VAL A 37 -12.47 6.30 -2.96
CA VAL A 37 -12.75 6.42 -4.41
C VAL A 37 -12.03 7.63 -5.01
N GLY A 38 -11.94 8.75 -4.30
CA GLY A 38 -11.22 9.93 -4.75
C GLY A 38 -9.71 9.67 -4.85
N MET A 39 -9.15 8.97 -3.88
CA MET A 39 -7.72 8.64 -3.85
C MET A 39 -7.29 7.64 -4.92
N LEU A 40 -8.22 6.82 -5.46
CA LEU A 40 -7.92 5.92 -6.58
C LEU A 40 -7.39 6.66 -7.83
N TYR A 41 -7.61 7.97 -7.95
CA TYR A 41 -7.01 8.78 -9.02
C TYR A 41 -5.49 8.56 -9.18
N LEU A 42 -4.76 8.45 -8.05
CA LEU A 42 -3.31 8.23 -8.06
C LEU A 42 -2.92 6.85 -8.63
N THR A 43 -3.84 5.89 -8.59
CA THR A 43 -3.64 4.57 -9.18
C THR A 43 -4.04 4.51 -10.66
N GLU A 44 -5.03 5.31 -11.08
CA GLU A 44 -5.46 5.41 -12.49
C GLU A 44 -4.46 6.22 -13.33
N LYS A 45 -3.88 7.28 -12.75
CA LYS A 45 -2.85 8.11 -13.37
C LYS A 45 -1.61 8.09 -12.46
N PRO A 46 -0.74 7.08 -12.60
CA PRO A 46 0.42 6.94 -11.73
C PRO A 46 1.37 8.12 -11.96
N VAL A 47 1.71 8.80 -10.87
CA VAL A 47 2.72 9.86 -10.86
C VAL A 47 3.96 9.31 -10.19
N VAL A 48 5.05 9.13 -10.96
CA VAL A 48 6.36 8.75 -10.41
C VAL A 48 7.10 10.03 -10.05
N LEU A 49 7.36 10.21 -8.75
CA LEU A 49 8.07 11.39 -8.23
C LEU A 49 9.58 11.13 -8.21
N SER A 50 10.37 12.09 -8.67
CA SER A 50 11.84 12.04 -8.57
C SER A 50 12.31 12.56 -7.21
N GLY A 51 13.22 11.82 -6.57
CA GLY A 51 13.90 12.22 -5.35
C GLY A 51 15.09 13.18 -5.58
N GLU A 52 15.47 13.43 -6.82
CA GLU A 52 16.70 14.14 -7.19
C GLU A 52 16.81 15.54 -6.55
N LYS A 53 15.68 16.26 -6.46
CA LYS A 53 15.65 17.59 -5.82
C LYS A 53 16.07 17.53 -4.35
N TYR A 54 15.62 16.49 -3.64
CA TYR A 54 15.98 16.30 -2.24
C TYR A 54 17.44 15.88 -2.09
N GLU A 55 17.90 14.96 -2.95
CA GLU A 55 19.29 14.49 -2.91
C GLU A 55 20.29 15.64 -3.14
N LYS A 56 19.96 16.59 -4.03
CA LYS A 56 20.75 17.81 -4.27
C LYS A 56 20.77 18.80 -3.11
N CYS A 57 19.67 18.94 -2.38
CA CYS A 57 19.55 19.95 -1.32
C CYS A 57 19.94 19.44 0.07
N ILE A 58 19.77 18.14 0.34
CA ILE A 58 19.89 17.54 1.68
C ILE A 58 21.02 16.50 1.74
N GLY A 59 21.35 15.87 0.61
CA GLY A 59 22.34 14.77 0.52
C GLY A 59 21.70 13.42 0.24
N GLU A 60 22.49 12.34 0.28
CA GLU A 60 22.02 11.00 -0.05
C GLU A 60 20.85 10.56 0.84
N LEU A 61 19.76 10.13 0.20
CA LEU A 61 18.57 9.63 0.88
C LEU A 61 18.65 8.11 1.02
N PRO A 62 18.81 7.56 2.24
CA PRO A 62 18.77 6.11 2.42
C PRO A 62 17.38 5.59 2.07
N LYS A 63 17.33 4.55 1.23
CA LYS A 63 16.07 3.95 0.76
C LYS A 63 15.89 2.60 1.43
N THR A 64 14.88 2.49 2.29
CA THR A 64 14.47 1.20 2.83
C THR A 64 13.92 0.32 1.71
N SER A 65 14.35 -0.94 1.66
CA SER A 65 13.83 -1.87 0.67
C SER A 65 12.34 -2.12 0.91
N TYR A 66 11.59 -2.35 -0.16
CA TYR A 66 10.16 -2.60 -0.06
C TYR A 66 9.84 -3.83 0.82
N TYR A 67 10.67 -4.87 0.74
CA TYR A 67 10.48 -6.11 1.50
C TYR A 67 10.73 -5.90 3.00
N ASP A 68 11.81 -5.20 3.36
CA ASP A 68 12.17 -4.98 4.76
C ASP A 68 11.11 -4.13 5.46
N GLY A 69 10.68 -3.04 4.83
CA GLY A 69 9.60 -2.21 5.37
C GLY A 69 8.28 -2.99 5.52
N LEU A 70 7.93 -3.84 4.56
CA LEU A 70 6.75 -4.70 4.64
C LEU A 70 6.84 -5.70 5.80
N LYS A 71 8.02 -6.34 5.95
CA LYS A 71 8.29 -7.31 7.00
C LYS A 71 8.17 -6.69 8.38
N GLU A 72 8.79 -5.53 8.60
CA GLU A 72 8.75 -4.81 9.88
C GLU A 72 7.31 -4.48 10.30
N ILE A 73 6.50 -3.95 9.38
CA ILE A 73 5.09 -3.61 9.66
C ILE A 73 4.26 -4.85 10.01
N ILE A 74 4.39 -5.94 9.24
CA ILE A 74 3.65 -7.17 9.51
C ILE A 74 4.02 -7.76 10.89
N MET A 75 5.30 -7.76 11.24
CA MET A 75 5.72 -8.26 12.55
C MET A 75 5.26 -7.35 13.69
N TYR A 76 5.31 -6.03 13.50
CA TYR A 76 4.75 -5.07 14.45
C TYR A 76 3.26 -5.32 14.71
N MET A 77 2.46 -5.52 13.65
CA MET A 77 1.03 -5.82 13.77
C MET A 77 0.77 -7.15 14.49
N LYS A 78 1.53 -8.21 14.18
CA LYS A 78 1.42 -9.52 14.84
C LYS A 78 1.70 -9.43 16.34
N ASN A 79 2.67 -8.62 16.74
CA ASN A 79 3.02 -8.45 18.15
C ASN A 79 1.99 -7.63 18.93
N ARG A 80 1.29 -6.68 18.28
CA ARG A 80 0.25 -5.86 18.92
C ARG A 80 -1.09 -6.60 19.11
N CYS A 81 -1.30 -7.70 18.39
CA CYS A 81 -2.49 -8.54 18.50
C CYS A 81 -2.30 -9.73 19.46
N LYS A 82 -1.15 -9.86 20.13
CA LYS A 82 -0.95 -10.73 21.28
C LYS A 82 -1.30 -9.98 22.56
#